data_AF-A0A668A128-F1
#
_entry.id   AF-A0A668A128-F1
#
_cell.length_a   1.000
_cell.length_b   1.000
_cell.length_c   1.000
_cell.angle_alpha   90.00
_cell.angle_beta   90.00
_cell.angle_gamma   90.00
#
_symmetry.space_group_name_H-M   'P 1'
#
loop_
_entity.id
_entity.type
_entity.pdbx_description
1 polymer ?
#
loop_
_entity_poly.entity_id
_entity_poly.type
_entity_poly.pdbx_seq_one_letter_code
_entity_poly.pdbx_strand_id
1 'polypeptide(L)'
;METANNYVLIHGKNISHNSLASSAGPHMSIDKLFPALLECFGIILCGYIAGRADIITENQAKGLGNFVSKFALPALLFKNMVLLDFGDVIWAFLWSVLIAKVTVFVLVCVLTLMVANPDSRYSKAGLYAIFATQSNDFALGYPIVDALYRTTYPEYLQYIYLVAPVSLMFLNPIGFALCEVQRWRQASQPQRSTISILGVVVVQVLKNPIVFMVMVGIVSHFALDQRIPAVLSEFIDGLANSFGGAALFYLGLTMVGQLRKLTRDTGVALILLITAKLLVMPLVCKDMVDILDVGVNSTSANHTSLSNFAFLYGVFPTAPSVAIYAAQYNMELEVVTSGMVISTFLSAPIMYVSAWLLTIPLMDPTPLVTELQNVSFNISVISLVALVWTIAVMLLSKKFNRLPHLFALNLFLAQFLVCVSMILWNFLVKQEDNLLGQVLTFTLLYGSLYSTYIWTGKCVYVYDLLRLRPGVFMILGWGVPFLIVGGLLMAGERMTDTIDSAFFYGRAQVRNIFFCSHSGALYDGQQQSASSMEQPLDLPPPGLEAHDDKQTVRHVLLCLLLIVSLLANLSSCLWWLFNRDPGRLYLELQFFCAVLIKTSPTAMYLAL
;
A
#
# COMPACT_ATOMS: atom_id res chain seq x y z
N MET A 1 52.04 32.99 -5.83
CA MET A 1 51.31 32.50 -4.65
C MET A 1 50.16 31.68 -5.20
N GLU A 2 50.40 30.38 -5.36
CA GLU A 2 49.46 29.40 -5.91
C GLU A 2 48.32 29.16 -4.90
N THR A 3 47.08 29.25 -5.34
CA THR A 3 45.92 28.79 -4.57
C THR A 3 45.59 27.36 -5.00
N ALA A 4 45.83 26.41 -4.10
CA ALA A 4 45.54 25.00 -4.29
C ALA A 4 44.03 24.76 -4.37
N ASN A 5 43.56 24.27 -5.53
CA ASN A 5 42.24 23.65 -5.64
C ASN A 5 42.29 22.27 -4.99
N ASN A 6 41.46 22.03 -3.98
CA ASN A 6 41.28 20.70 -3.41
C ASN A 6 40.45 19.83 -4.36
N TYR A 7 41.08 18.80 -4.92
CA TYR A 7 40.42 17.75 -5.68
C TYR A 7 40.06 16.60 -4.74
N VAL A 8 38.80 16.15 -4.72
CA VAL A 8 38.41 14.88 -4.10
C VAL A 8 38.19 13.85 -5.20
N LEU A 9 39.07 12.86 -5.24
CA LEU A 9 39.07 11.78 -6.22
C LEU A 9 38.22 10.61 -5.69
N ILE A 10 37.06 10.34 -6.30
CA ILE A 10 36.32 9.08 -6.07
C ILE A 10 36.06 8.44 -7.43
N HIS A 11 36.63 7.25 -7.64
CA HIS A 11 36.48 6.39 -8.83
C HIS A 11 36.82 7.00 -10.21
N GLY A 12 37.81 7.89 -10.30
CA GLY A 12 38.52 8.14 -11.56
C GLY A 12 37.74 8.82 -12.69
N LYS A 13 36.58 9.41 -12.43
CA LYS A 13 35.88 10.28 -13.40
C LYS A 13 35.96 11.75 -12.98
N ASN A 14 36.49 12.56 -13.89
CA ASN A 14 36.65 14.01 -13.75
C ASN A 14 35.31 14.67 -14.15
N ILE A 15 34.60 15.32 -13.22
CA ILE A 15 33.37 16.07 -13.54
C ILE A 15 33.68 17.56 -13.36
N SER A 16 33.87 18.27 -14.47
CA SER A 16 33.95 19.73 -14.49
C SER A 16 32.55 20.32 -14.40
N HIS A 17 32.29 21.13 -13.37
CA HIS A 17 31.09 21.97 -13.31
C HIS A 17 31.20 23.09 -14.34
N ASN A 18 30.56 22.93 -15.50
CA ASN A 18 30.19 24.04 -16.36
C ASN A 18 28.70 24.30 -16.20
N SER A 19 28.38 25.45 -15.62
CA SER A 19 27.05 26.05 -15.58
C SER A 19 26.69 26.56 -16.97
N LEU A 20 25.98 25.74 -17.75
CA LEU A 20 25.25 26.17 -18.95
C LEU A 20 23.85 25.58 -18.92
N ALA A 21 22.89 26.47 -19.12
CA ALA A 21 21.46 26.21 -19.08
C ALA A 21 20.99 25.11 -20.05
N SER A 22 19.89 24.47 -19.68
CA SER A 22 19.00 23.65 -20.51
C SER A 22 19.58 22.39 -21.18
N SER A 23 19.67 21.32 -20.41
CA SER A 23 19.36 19.97 -20.90
C SER A 23 18.79 19.15 -19.74
N ALA A 24 17.48 19.31 -19.52
CA ALA A 24 16.73 18.49 -18.57
C ALA A 24 16.88 17.02 -18.96
N GLY A 25 17.44 16.22 -18.07
CA GLY A 25 17.28 14.77 -18.15
C GLY A 25 15.79 14.42 -18.04
N PRO A 26 15.37 13.24 -18.53
CA PRO A 26 13.97 12.80 -18.49
C PRO A 26 13.52 12.56 -17.04
N HIS A 27 13.11 13.62 -16.33
CA HIS A 27 12.53 13.51 -15.00
C HIS A 27 11.05 13.08 -15.13
N MET A 28 10.63 12.16 -14.26
CA MET A 28 9.26 11.71 -14.12
C MET A 28 8.33 12.89 -13.79
N SER A 29 7.15 12.97 -14.43
CA SER A 29 6.21 14.10 -14.29
C SER A 29 5.40 14.02 -12.98
N ILE A 30 6.05 14.21 -11.84
CA ILE A 30 5.43 14.07 -10.51
C ILE A 30 4.25 15.03 -10.29
N ASP A 31 4.28 16.20 -10.93
CA ASP A 31 3.21 17.20 -10.85
C ASP A 31 1.87 16.69 -11.38
N LYS A 32 1.90 15.70 -12.28
CA LYS A 32 0.71 15.07 -12.85
C LYS A 32 0.20 13.89 -12.02
N LEU A 33 1.01 13.36 -11.10
CA LEU A 33 0.64 12.22 -10.28
C LEU A 33 -0.49 12.54 -9.31
N PHE A 34 -0.41 13.69 -8.62
CA PHE A 34 -1.43 14.07 -7.65
C PHE A 34 -2.81 14.25 -8.30
N PRO A 35 -2.95 14.99 -9.43
CA PRO A 35 -4.19 15.02 -10.19
C PRO A 35 -4.71 13.63 -10.61
N ALA A 36 -3.83 12.74 -11.10
CA ALA A 36 -4.25 11.40 -11.51
C ALA A 36 -4.74 10.53 -10.34
N LEU A 37 -4.08 10.62 -9.18
CA LEU A 37 -4.55 9.97 -7.96
C LEU A 37 -5.89 10.56 -7.50
N LEU A 38 -6.03 11.89 -7.53
CA LEU A 38 -7.28 12.55 -7.17
C LEU A 38 -8.43 12.13 -8.09
N GLU A 39 -8.19 12.03 -9.40
CA GLU A 39 -9.15 11.52 -10.38
C GLU A 39 -9.55 10.07 -10.04
N CYS A 40 -8.56 9.18 -9.91
CA CYS A 40 -8.81 7.77 -9.66
C CYS A 40 -9.59 7.52 -8.35
N PHE A 41 -9.10 8.06 -7.24
CA PHE A 41 -9.70 7.87 -5.93
C PHE A 41 -10.97 8.71 -5.74
N GLY A 42 -11.09 9.85 -6.44
CA GLY A 42 -12.31 10.64 -6.48
C GLY A 42 -13.47 9.86 -7.12
N ILE A 43 -13.23 9.20 -8.26
CA ILE A 43 -14.24 8.37 -8.93
C ILE A 43 -14.62 7.15 -8.06
N ILE A 44 -13.63 6.50 -7.43
CA ILE A 44 -13.89 5.41 -6.46
C ILE A 44 -14.78 5.90 -5.31
N LEU A 45 -14.49 7.09 -4.76
CA LEU A 45 -15.27 7.68 -3.67
C LEU A 45 -16.71 7.98 -4.12
N CYS A 46 -16.91 8.53 -5.32
CA CYS A 46 -18.24 8.71 -5.89
C CYS A 46 -19.01 7.38 -5.99
N GLY A 47 -18.36 6.31 -6.47
CA GLY A 47 -18.95 4.97 -6.52
C GLY A 47 -19.33 4.45 -5.13
N TYR A 48 -18.44 4.61 -4.15
CA TYR A 48 -18.72 4.22 -2.76
C TYR A 48 -19.92 4.97 -2.17
N ILE A 49 -19.97 6.30 -2.34
CA ILE A 49 -21.08 7.13 -1.86
C ILE A 49 -22.39 6.72 -2.54
N ALA A 50 -22.38 6.50 -3.85
CA ALA A 50 -23.58 6.07 -4.59
C ALA A 50 -24.11 4.72 -4.10
N GLY A 51 -23.23 3.76 -3.83
CA GLY A 51 -23.61 2.46 -3.27
C GLY A 51 -24.07 2.54 -1.82
N ARG A 52 -23.43 3.38 -1.00
CA ARG A 52 -23.86 3.58 0.39
C ARG A 52 -25.24 4.27 0.43
N ALA A 53 -25.43 5.31 -0.37
CA ALA A 53 -26.69 6.05 -0.45
C ALA A 53 -27.82 5.23 -1.12
N ASP A 54 -27.54 4.00 -1.55
CA ASP A 54 -28.46 3.12 -2.28
C ASP A 54 -29.04 3.77 -3.56
N ILE A 55 -28.29 4.72 -4.14
CA ILE A 55 -28.58 5.30 -5.46
C ILE A 55 -28.39 4.23 -6.53
N ILE A 56 -27.39 3.37 -6.33
CA ILE A 56 -27.11 2.20 -7.15
C ILE A 56 -27.11 0.98 -6.25
N THR A 57 -28.13 0.15 -6.42
CA THR A 57 -28.31 -1.11 -5.68
C THR A 57 -27.23 -2.14 -6.02
N GLU A 58 -27.02 -3.12 -5.16
CA GLU A 58 -26.05 -4.21 -5.39
C GLU A 58 -26.33 -4.96 -6.72
N ASN A 59 -27.60 -5.12 -7.08
CA ASN A 59 -27.99 -5.78 -8.34
C ASN A 59 -27.60 -4.94 -9.57
N GLN A 60 -27.78 -3.62 -9.51
CA GLN A 60 -27.32 -2.71 -10.56
C GLN A 60 -25.80 -2.67 -10.64
N ALA A 61 -25.10 -2.69 -9.50
CA ALA A 61 -23.65 -2.79 -9.44
C ALA A 61 -23.13 -4.06 -10.15
N LYS A 62 -23.80 -5.22 -9.97
CA LYS A 62 -23.49 -6.45 -10.72
C LYS A 62 -23.66 -6.28 -12.23
N GLY A 63 -24.69 -5.56 -12.66
CA GLY A 63 -24.91 -5.18 -14.06
C GLY A 63 -23.74 -4.34 -14.62
N LEU A 64 -23.34 -3.30 -13.89
CA LEU A 64 -22.20 -2.46 -14.25
C LEU A 64 -20.89 -3.27 -14.30
N GLY A 65 -20.68 -4.16 -13.33
CA GLY A 65 -19.52 -5.06 -13.31
C GLY A 65 -19.47 -6.00 -14.53
N ASN A 66 -20.63 -6.52 -14.97
CA ASN A 66 -20.72 -7.31 -16.20
C ASN A 66 -20.38 -6.47 -17.44
N PHE A 67 -20.85 -5.22 -17.52
CA PHE A 67 -20.49 -4.31 -18.61
C PHE A 67 -18.97 -4.07 -18.66
N VAL A 68 -18.38 -3.69 -17.52
CA VAL A 68 -16.94 -3.41 -17.41
C VAL A 68 -16.10 -4.63 -17.78
N SER A 69 -16.43 -5.80 -17.24
CA SER A 69 -15.62 -7.02 -17.40
C SER A 69 -15.82 -7.77 -18.72
N LYS A 70 -17.01 -7.70 -19.34
CA LYS A 70 -17.34 -8.47 -20.55
C LYS A 70 -17.35 -7.65 -21.84
N PHE A 71 -17.38 -6.32 -21.76
CA PHE A 71 -17.43 -5.45 -22.93
C PHE A 71 -16.31 -4.41 -22.92
N ALA A 72 -16.26 -3.54 -21.92
CA ALA A 72 -15.32 -2.40 -21.92
C ALA A 72 -13.86 -2.84 -21.81
N LEU A 73 -13.53 -3.71 -20.85
CA LEU A 73 -12.17 -4.23 -20.66
C LEU A 73 -11.70 -5.09 -21.85
N PRO A 74 -12.47 -6.08 -22.32
CA PRO A 74 -12.27 -6.75 -23.60
C PRO A 74 -11.89 -5.85 -24.77
N ALA A 75 -12.69 -4.80 -25.03
CA ALA A 75 -12.43 -3.86 -26.12
C ALA A 75 -11.12 -3.10 -25.92
N LEU A 76 -10.84 -2.65 -24.69
CA LEU A 76 -9.59 -1.97 -24.34
C LEU A 76 -8.37 -2.87 -24.57
N LEU A 77 -8.42 -4.13 -24.15
CA LEU A 77 -7.33 -5.08 -24.32
C LEU A 77 -7.13 -5.43 -25.79
N PHE A 78 -8.21 -5.71 -26.51
CA PHE A 78 -8.14 -5.98 -27.94
C PHE A 78 -7.47 -4.81 -28.67
N LYS A 79 -7.95 -3.57 -28.43
CA LYS A 79 -7.38 -2.36 -29.04
C LYS A 79 -5.87 -2.26 -28.81
N ASN A 80 -5.47 -2.33 -27.53
CA ASN A 80 -4.07 -2.14 -27.18
C ASN A 80 -3.19 -3.30 -27.68
N MET A 81 -3.70 -4.53 -27.75
CA MET A 81 -2.94 -5.67 -28.32
C MET A 81 -2.77 -5.58 -29.83
N VAL A 82 -3.75 -5.05 -30.57
CA VAL A 82 -3.62 -4.84 -32.02
C VAL A 82 -2.58 -3.76 -32.32
N LEU A 83 -2.60 -2.66 -31.56
CA LEU A 83 -1.73 -1.50 -31.79
C LEU A 83 -0.33 -1.64 -31.16
N LEU A 84 -0.09 -2.66 -30.35
CA LEU A 84 1.19 -2.85 -29.64
C LEU A 84 2.31 -3.19 -30.62
N ASP A 85 3.41 -2.45 -30.58
CA ASP A 85 4.60 -2.79 -31.38
C ASP A 85 5.51 -3.76 -30.60
N PHE A 86 5.50 -5.04 -30.99
CA PHE A 86 6.33 -6.06 -30.36
C PHE A 86 7.84 -5.87 -30.60
N GLY A 87 8.23 -5.06 -31.60
CA GLY A 87 9.64 -4.78 -31.89
C GLY A 87 10.33 -3.97 -30.81
N ASP A 88 9.60 -3.05 -30.16
CA ASP A 88 10.12 -2.12 -29.16
C ASP A 88 9.99 -2.65 -27.72
N VAL A 89 9.54 -3.90 -27.55
CA VAL A 89 9.33 -4.52 -26.23
C VAL A 89 10.66 -4.95 -25.60
N ILE A 90 10.98 -4.38 -24.44
CA ILE A 90 12.10 -4.84 -23.61
C ILE A 90 11.69 -6.14 -22.91
N TRP A 91 11.96 -7.28 -23.54
CA TRP A 91 11.61 -8.61 -22.99
C TRP A 91 12.26 -8.90 -21.64
N ALA A 92 13.46 -8.38 -21.38
CA ALA A 92 14.13 -8.49 -20.09
C ALA A 92 13.23 -7.95 -18.97
N PHE A 93 12.60 -6.80 -19.16
CA PHE A 93 11.65 -6.21 -18.20
C PHE A 93 10.49 -7.16 -17.89
N LEU A 94 9.85 -7.69 -18.94
CA LEU A 94 8.69 -8.58 -18.80
C LEU A 94 9.05 -9.85 -18.02
N TRP A 95 10.19 -10.46 -18.35
CA TRP A 95 10.66 -11.66 -17.64
C TRP A 95 11.00 -11.34 -16.19
N SER A 96 11.63 -10.20 -15.92
CA SER A 96 11.93 -9.76 -14.54
C SER A 96 10.67 -9.59 -13.70
N VAL A 97 9.66 -8.89 -14.23
CA VAL A 97 8.39 -8.72 -13.52
C VAL A 97 7.65 -10.04 -13.39
N LEU A 98 7.66 -10.90 -14.41
CA LEU A 98 7.02 -12.22 -14.34
C LEU A 98 7.69 -13.11 -13.28
N ILE A 99 9.02 -13.16 -13.24
CA ILE A 99 9.80 -13.92 -12.24
C ILE A 99 9.54 -13.36 -10.84
N ALA A 100 9.48 -12.03 -10.69
CA ALA A 100 9.12 -11.40 -9.43
C ALA A 100 7.74 -11.86 -8.94
N LYS A 101 6.74 -11.85 -9.84
CA LYS A 101 5.40 -12.33 -9.51
C LYS A 101 5.39 -13.83 -9.19
N VAL A 102 6.10 -14.67 -9.95
CA VAL A 102 6.24 -16.11 -9.64
C VAL A 102 6.84 -16.30 -8.25
N THR A 103 7.88 -15.53 -7.91
CA THR A 103 8.56 -15.62 -6.61
C THR A 103 7.62 -15.29 -5.47
N VAL A 104 6.89 -14.16 -5.56
CA VAL A 104 5.90 -13.77 -4.54
C VAL A 104 4.72 -14.76 -4.50
N PHE A 105 4.27 -15.26 -5.65
CA PHE A 105 3.22 -16.27 -5.73
C PHE A 105 3.60 -17.54 -4.97
N VAL A 106 4.78 -18.08 -5.26
CA VAL A 106 5.29 -19.30 -4.63
C VAL A 106 5.51 -19.06 -3.14
N LEU A 107 6.10 -17.94 -2.75
CA LEU A 107 6.31 -17.57 -1.35
C LEU A 107 4.98 -17.58 -0.57
N VAL A 108 3.97 -16.85 -1.05
CA VAL A 108 2.66 -16.75 -0.38
C VAL A 108 1.95 -18.10 -0.40
N CYS A 109 2.01 -18.83 -1.52
CA CYS A 109 1.42 -20.16 -1.65
C CYS A 109 2.01 -21.14 -0.63
N VAL A 110 3.35 -21.24 -0.55
CA VAL A 110 4.05 -22.17 0.35
C VAL A 110 3.80 -21.79 1.81
N LEU A 111 3.95 -20.52 2.18
CA LEU A 111 3.67 -20.06 3.54
C LEU A 111 2.22 -20.36 3.94
N THR A 112 1.27 -20.13 3.03
CA THR A 112 -0.13 -20.45 3.30
C THR A 112 -0.37 -21.96 3.46
N LEU A 113 0.26 -22.80 2.64
CA LEU A 113 0.17 -24.26 2.79
C LEU A 113 0.77 -24.78 4.11
N MET A 114 1.80 -24.10 4.63
CA MET A 114 2.47 -24.44 5.89
C MET A 114 1.68 -23.99 7.12
N VAL A 115 1.05 -22.81 7.06
CA VAL A 115 0.41 -22.17 8.22
C VAL A 115 -1.10 -22.43 8.28
N ALA A 116 -1.78 -22.57 7.14
CA ALA A 116 -3.23 -22.69 7.12
C ALA A 116 -3.72 -24.08 7.56
N ASN A 117 -4.90 -24.10 8.18
CA ASN A 117 -5.57 -25.34 8.61
C ASN A 117 -5.70 -26.35 7.46
N PRO A 118 -5.44 -27.65 7.71
CA PRO A 118 -5.47 -28.70 6.69
C PRO A 118 -6.75 -28.74 5.85
N ASP A 119 -7.88 -28.36 6.45
CA ASP A 119 -9.20 -28.41 5.83
C ASP A 119 -9.49 -27.28 4.83
N SER A 120 -8.66 -26.22 4.80
CA SER A 120 -8.84 -25.05 3.91
C SER A 120 -7.54 -24.58 3.23
N ARG A 121 -6.42 -25.26 3.47
CA ARG A 121 -5.10 -24.78 3.06
C ARG A 121 -4.94 -24.61 1.55
N TYR A 122 -5.61 -25.43 0.73
CA TYR A 122 -5.44 -25.35 -0.73
C TYR A 122 -6.23 -24.18 -1.32
N SER A 123 -7.46 -23.92 -0.87
CA SER A 123 -8.21 -22.73 -1.31
C SER A 123 -7.51 -21.44 -0.88
N LYS A 124 -7.05 -21.40 0.37
CA LYS A 124 -6.27 -20.27 0.89
C LYS A 124 -5.01 -20.07 0.07
N ALA A 125 -4.20 -21.10 -0.12
CA ALA A 125 -2.94 -20.99 -0.85
C ALA A 125 -3.15 -20.51 -2.29
N GLY A 126 -4.17 -21.02 -3.00
CA GLY A 126 -4.50 -20.58 -4.34
C GLY A 126 -4.97 -19.12 -4.40
N LEU A 127 -5.99 -18.76 -3.62
CA LEU A 127 -6.58 -17.41 -3.66
C LEU A 127 -5.64 -16.35 -3.08
N TYR A 128 -4.88 -16.67 -2.04
CA TYR A 128 -3.95 -15.73 -1.40
C TYR A 128 -2.72 -15.45 -2.28
N ALA A 129 -2.21 -16.45 -2.98
CA ALA A 129 -1.13 -16.25 -3.95
C ALA A 129 -1.61 -15.41 -5.15
N ILE A 130 -2.83 -15.64 -5.65
CA ILE A 130 -3.44 -14.77 -6.66
C ILE A 130 -3.64 -13.35 -6.09
N PHE A 131 -4.13 -13.21 -4.86
CA PHE A 131 -4.33 -11.91 -4.21
C PHE A 131 -3.04 -11.09 -4.16
N ALA A 132 -1.91 -11.72 -3.80
CA ALA A 132 -0.62 -11.04 -3.68
C ALA A 132 -0.01 -10.64 -5.04
N THR A 133 -0.44 -11.25 -6.15
CA THR A 133 0.23 -11.10 -7.46
C THR A 133 -0.62 -10.47 -8.56
N GLN A 134 -1.95 -10.54 -8.43
CA GLN A 134 -2.89 -9.92 -9.35
C GLN A 134 -3.14 -8.46 -8.97
N SER A 135 -2.56 -7.55 -9.75
CA SER A 135 -2.67 -6.10 -9.56
C SER A 135 -3.87 -5.51 -10.32
N ASN A 136 -4.41 -4.39 -9.85
CA ASN A 136 -5.39 -3.57 -10.57
C ASN A 136 -4.69 -2.75 -11.67
N ASP A 137 -4.13 -3.46 -12.64
CA ASP A 137 -3.25 -2.94 -13.68
C ASP A 137 -3.95 -1.89 -14.56
N PHE A 138 -5.20 -2.16 -14.95
CA PHE A 138 -5.88 -1.35 -15.96
C PHE A 138 -6.64 -0.15 -15.37
N ALA A 139 -7.42 -0.35 -14.30
CA ALA A 139 -8.27 0.72 -13.79
C ALA A 139 -7.47 1.74 -12.96
N LEU A 140 -6.50 1.27 -12.17
CA LEU A 140 -5.63 2.14 -11.35
C LEU A 140 -4.21 2.27 -11.91
N GLY A 141 -3.61 1.18 -12.37
CA GLY A 141 -2.22 1.22 -12.82
C GLY A 141 -2.02 2.10 -14.05
N TYR A 142 -2.85 1.94 -15.08
CA TYR A 142 -2.69 2.67 -16.35
C TYR A 142 -2.74 4.20 -16.21
N PRO A 143 -3.76 4.83 -15.59
CA PRO A 143 -3.79 6.28 -15.43
C PRO A 143 -2.57 6.84 -14.69
N ILE A 144 -2.02 6.07 -13.77
CA ILE A 144 -0.88 6.48 -12.95
C ILE A 144 0.42 6.41 -13.75
N VAL A 145 0.61 5.35 -14.53
CA VAL A 145 1.76 5.24 -15.42
C VAL A 145 1.67 6.28 -16.55
N ASP A 146 0.47 6.54 -17.06
CA ASP A 146 0.23 7.60 -18.04
C ASP A 146 0.66 8.97 -17.47
N ALA A 147 0.24 9.29 -16.25
CA ALA A 147 0.60 10.55 -15.60
C ALA A 147 2.12 10.71 -15.40
N LEU A 148 2.81 9.62 -15.04
CA LEU A 148 4.23 9.65 -14.68
C LEU A 148 5.17 9.56 -15.88
N TYR A 149 4.84 8.72 -16.85
CA TYR A 149 5.76 8.26 -17.89
C TYR A 149 5.35 8.66 -19.31
N ARG A 150 4.11 9.07 -19.59
CA ARG A 150 3.69 9.36 -20.97
C ARG A 150 4.56 10.37 -21.72
N THR A 151 5.07 11.39 -21.01
CA THR A 151 5.94 12.42 -21.61
C THR A 151 7.38 11.98 -21.78
N THR A 152 7.79 10.95 -21.04
CA THR A 152 9.19 10.66 -20.74
C THR A 152 9.61 9.30 -21.30
N TYR A 153 8.77 8.28 -21.08
CA TYR A 153 8.90 6.89 -21.54
C TYR A 153 7.49 6.34 -21.91
N PRO A 154 6.86 6.84 -22.99
CA PRO A 154 5.52 6.40 -23.41
C PRO A 154 5.42 4.88 -23.67
N GLU A 155 6.52 4.25 -24.05
CA GLU A 155 6.66 2.81 -24.23
C GLU A 155 6.47 2.00 -22.93
N TYR A 156 6.40 2.62 -21.76
CA TYR A 156 6.12 1.89 -20.52
C TYR A 156 4.64 1.52 -20.38
N LEU A 157 3.74 2.27 -21.02
CA LEU A 157 2.30 2.05 -20.93
C LEU A 157 1.90 0.72 -21.58
N GLN A 158 2.55 0.35 -22.68
CA GLN A 158 2.30 -0.93 -23.37
C GLN A 158 2.64 -2.15 -22.49
N TYR A 159 3.62 -2.04 -21.58
CA TYR A 159 3.97 -3.15 -20.69
C TYR A 159 2.85 -3.53 -19.73
N ILE A 160 1.99 -2.58 -19.32
CA ILE A 160 0.83 -2.87 -18.46
C ILE A 160 -0.12 -3.84 -19.16
N TYR A 161 -0.33 -3.64 -20.47
CA TYR A 161 -1.20 -4.49 -21.28
C TYR A 161 -0.61 -5.86 -21.59
N LEU A 162 0.70 -6.05 -21.40
CA LEU A 162 1.38 -7.31 -21.65
C LEU A 162 1.63 -8.10 -20.36
N VAL A 163 2.15 -7.45 -19.31
CA VAL A 163 2.44 -8.08 -18.00
C VAL A 163 1.16 -8.65 -17.37
N ALA A 164 0.05 -7.92 -17.42
CA ALA A 164 -1.18 -8.32 -16.73
C ALA A 164 -1.80 -9.61 -17.29
N PRO A 165 -2.02 -9.76 -18.62
CA PRO A 165 -2.51 -11.01 -19.21
C PRO A 165 -1.51 -12.16 -19.10
N VAL A 166 -0.22 -11.92 -19.33
CA VAL A 166 0.82 -12.97 -19.21
C VAL A 166 0.84 -13.54 -17.80
N SER A 167 0.88 -12.66 -16.78
CA SER A 167 0.80 -13.07 -15.38
C SER A 167 -0.45 -13.90 -15.09
N LEU A 168 -1.60 -13.49 -15.63
CA LEU A 168 -2.88 -14.20 -15.44
C LEU A 168 -2.87 -15.58 -16.12
N MET A 169 -2.25 -15.72 -17.29
CA MET A 169 -2.14 -16.99 -18.02
C MET A 169 -1.22 -18.00 -17.33
N PHE A 170 -0.15 -17.55 -16.67
CA PHE A 170 0.81 -18.44 -16.02
C PHE A 170 0.50 -18.74 -14.55
N LEU A 171 0.11 -17.73 -13.76
CA LEU A 171 -0.03 -17.89 -12.30
C LEU A 171 -1.43 -18.34 -11.87
N ASN A 172 -2.49 -17.73 -12.42
CA ASN A 172 -3.86 -18.02 -11.98
C ASN A 172 -4.29 -19.47 -12.22
N PRO A 173 -3.89 -20.19 -13.30
CA PRO A 173 -4.20 -21.61 -13.41
C PRO A 173 -3.73 -22.44 -12.22
N ILE A 174 -2.55 -22.13 -11.65
CA ILE A 174 -2.04 -22.83 -10.45
C ILE A 174 -2.97 -22.57 -9.26
N GLY A 175 -3.38 -21.32 -9.05
CA GLY A 175 -4.30 -20.96 -7.98
C GLY A 175 -5.68 -21.60 -8.14
N PHE A 176 -6.22 -21.63 -9.37
CA PHE A 176 -7.49 -22.31 -9.68
C PHE A 176 -7.38 -23.82 -9.50
N ALA A 177 -6.26 -24.43 -9.89
CA ALA A 177 -6.02 -25.85 -9.64
C ALA A 177 -6.04 -26.18 -8.14
N LEU A 178 -5.43 -25.34 -7.29
CA LEU A 178 -5.48 -25.51 -5.84
C LEU A 178 -6.91 -25.36 -5.29
N CYS A 179 -7.70 -24.42 -5.82
CA CYS A 179 -9.11 -24.26 -5.43
C CYS A 179 -9.96 -25.48 -5.85
N GLU A 180 -9.74 -26.04 -7.04
CA GLU A 180 -10.44 -27.23 -7.50
C GLU A 180 -10.03 -28.47 -6.70
N VAL A 181 -8.75 -28.60 -6.34
CA VAL A 181 -8.27 -29.65 -5.42
C VAL A 181 -8.94 -29.53 -4.05
N GLN A 182 -9.09 -28.31 -3.53
CA GLN A 182 -9.81 -28.07 -2.28
C GLN A 182 -11.27 -28.52 -2.37
N ARG A 183 -11.96 -28.12 -3.45
CA ARG A 183 -13.35 -28.48 -3.71
C ARG A 183 -13.54 -30.00 -3.81
N TRP A 184 -12.60 -30.69 -4.45
CA TRP A 184 -12.62 -32.14 -4.56
C TRP A 184 -12.46 -32.83 -3.20
N ARG A 185 -11.55 -32.36 -2.35
CA ARG A 185 -11.35 -32.91 -0.99
C ARG A 185 -12.59 -32.76 -0.10
N GLN A 186 -13.40 -31.72 -0.33
CA GLN A 186 -14.63 -31.48 0.42
C GLN A 186 -15.84 -32.22 -0.17
N ALA A 187 -15.76 -32.75 -1.39
CA ALA A 187 -16.85 -33.48 -2.02
C ALA A 187 -16.95 -34.92 -1.48
N SER A 188 -18.15 -35.34 -1.07
CA SER A 188 -18.39 -36.66 -0.45
C SER A 188 -18.23 -37.87 -1.40
N GLN A 189 -17.97 -37.67 -2.69
CA GLN A 189 -17.83 -38.70 -3.73
C GLN A 189 -16.58 -38.39 -4.58
N PRO A 190 -15.44 -39.08 -4.36
CA PRO A 190 -14.18 -38.76 -5.02
C PRO A 190 -14.11 -39.45 -6.40
N GLN A 191 -14.83 -38.91 -7.40
CA GLN A 191 -14.86 -39.53 -8.73
C GLN A 191 -14.65 -38.52 -9.87
N ARG A 192 -13.53 -37.78 -9.83
CA ARG A 192 -12.98 -37.11 -11.02
C ARG A 192 -11.48 -37.37 -11.13
N SER A 193 -11.02 -37.64 -12.36
CA SER A 193 -9.62 -37.90 -12.65
C SER A 193 -8.79 -36.60 -12.60
N THR A 194 -7.49 -36.70 -12.31
CA THR A 194 -6.53 -35.57 -12.36
C THR A 194 -6.55 -34.85 -13.72
N ILE A 195 -6.82 -35.60 -14.80
CA ILE A 195 -6.96 -35.07 -16.17
C ILE A 195 -8.20 -34.16 -16.29
N SER A 196 -9.28 -34.48 -15.57
CA SER A 196 -10.46 -33.61 -15.50
C SER A 196 -10.16 -32.29 -14.79
N ILE A 197 -9.27 -32.27 -13.79
CA ILE A 197 -8.88 -31.03 -13.10
C ILE A 197 -8.07 -30.15 -14.05
N LEU A 198 -7.06 -30.71 -14.72
CA LEU A 198 -6.25 -29.97 -15.69
C LEU A 198 -7.13 -29.43 -16.84
N GLY A 199 -8.05 -30.23 -17.36
CA GLY A 199 -9.01 -29.81 -18.38
C GLY A 199 -9.92 -28.67 -17.91
N VAL A 200 -10.43 -28.73 -16.69
CA VAL A 200 -11.26 -27.65 -16.10
C VAL A 200 -10.45 -26.36 -15.95
N VAL A 201 -9.22 -26.44 -15.45
CA VAL A 201 -8.34 -25.28 -15.24
C VAL A 201 -8.01 -24.61 -16.58
N VAL A 202 -7.60 -25.39 -17.59
CA VAL A 202 -7.31 -24.84 -18.93
C VAL A 202 -8.55 -24.20 -19.55
N VAL A 203 -9.71 -24.86 -19.45
CA VAL A 203 -10.97 -24.30 -19.96
C VAL A 203 -11.36 -23.02 -19.22
N GLN A 204 -11.13 -22.92 -17.92
CA GLN A 204 -11.41 -21.69 -17.15
C GLN A 204 -10.49 -20.54 -17.55
N VAL A 205 -9.20 -20.81 -17.77
CA VAL A 205 -8.25 -19.78 -18.23
C VAL A 205 -8.62 -19.30 -19.63
N LEU A 206 -8.95 -20.20 -20.56
CA LEU A 206 -9.35 -19.83 -21.92
C LEU A 206 -10.71 -19.13 -21.97
N LYS A 207 -11.63 -19.47 -21.06
CA LYS A 207 -12.92 -18.76 -20.91
C LYS A 207 -12.78 -17.41 -20.20
N ASN A 208 -11.59 -17.06 -19.70
CA ASN A 208 -11.37 -15.74 -19.12
C ASN A 208 -11.43 -14.70 -20.24
N PRO A 209 -12.35 -13.72 -20.18
CA PRO A 209 -12.54 -12.74 -21.25
C PRO A 209 -11.28 -11.90 -21.51
N ILE A 210 -10.41 -11.72 -20.50
CA ILE A 210 -9.13 -11.02 -20.62
C ILE A 210 -8.19 -11.84 -21.52
N VAL A 211 -7.97 -13.12 -21.21
CA VAL A 211 -7.07 -14.01 -21.99
C VAL A 211 -7.57 -14.14 -23.41
N PHE A 212 -8.87 -14.42 -23.57
CA PHE A 212 -9.48 -14.61 -24.88
C PHE A 212 -9.28 -13.40 -25.79
N MET A 213 -9.55 -12.19 -25.28
CA MET A 213 -9.42 -10.97 -26.08
C MET A 213 -7.97 -10.57 -26.35
N VAL A 214 -7.06 -10.89 -25.44
CA VAL A 214 -5.63 -10.71 -25.68
C VAL A 214 -5.14 -11.61 -26.80
N MET A 215 -5.52 -12.90 -26.79
CA MET A 215 -5.19 -13.82 -27.88
C MET A 215 -5.77 -13.36 -29.23
N VAL A 216 -7.04 -12.93 -29.25
CA VAL A 216 -7.69 -12.39 -30.46
C VAL A 216 -6.99 -11.10 -30.92
N GLY A 217 -6.58 -10.23 -30.00
CA GLY A 217 -5.83 -9.01 -30.29
C GLY A 217 -4.46 -9.29 -30.91
N ILE A 218 -3.70 -10.25 -30.37
CA ILE A 218 -2.40 -10.68 -30.92
C ILE A 218 -2.57 -11.28 -32.32
N VAL A 219 -3.56 -12.15 -32.53
CA VAL A 219 -3.83 -12.72 -33.87
C VAL A 219 -4.20 -11.59 -34.85
N SER A 220 -4.99 -10.62 -34.40
CA SER A 220 -5.42 -9.50 -35.22
C SER A 220 -4.29 -8.51 -35.51
N HIS A 221 -3.34 -8.33 -34.60
CA HIS A 221 -2.12 -7.54 -34.82
C HIS A 221 -1.38 -8.02 -36.08
N PHE A 222 -1.12 -9.33 -36.18
CA PHE A 222 -0.45 -9.91 -37.34
C PHE A 222 -1.33 -9.95 -38.59
N ALA A 223 -2.65 -10.12 -38.43
CA ALA A 223 -3.57 -10.16 -39.56
C ALA A 223 -3.86 -8.79 -40.18
N LEU A 224 -3.78 -7.71 -39.39
CA LEU A 224 -4.17 -6.34 -39.78
C LEU A 224 -2.99 -5.36 -39.83
N ASP A 225 -1.76 -5.85 -39.67
CA ASP A 225 -0.53 -5.06 -39.74
C ASP A 225 -0.54 -3.84 -38.79
N GLN A 226 -0.83 -4.11 -37.52
CA GLN A 226 -0.89 -3.12 -36.43
C GLN A 226 -1.95 -2.02 -36.58
N ARG A 227 -2.99 -2.23 -37.41
CA ARG A 227 -4.05 -1.23 -37.65
C ARG A 227 -5.43 -1.78 -37.37
N ILE A 228 -6.29 -0.96 -36.79
CA ILE A 228 -7.71 -1.26 -36.64
C ILE A 228 -8.45 -0.62 -37.83
N PRO A 229 -9.25 -1.39 -38.60
CA PRO A 229 -10.05 -0.84 -39.70
C PRO A 229 -10.93 0.31 -39.22
N ALA A 230 -11.00 1.40 -40.00
CA ALA A 230 -11.73 2.62 -39.63
C ALA A 230 -13.21 2.36 -39.26
N VAL A 231 -13.84 1.36 -39.89
CA VAL A 231 -15.22 0.95 -39.60
C VAL A 231 -15.40 0.44 -38.17
N LEU A 232 -14.36 -0.17 -37.58
CA LEU A 232 -14.40 -0.78 -36.25
C LEU A 232 -13.74 0.11 -35.18
N SER A 233 -12.89 1.08 -35.56
CA SER A 233 -12.15 1.93 -34.61
C SER A 233 -13.08 2.66 -33.65
N GLU A 234 -14.04 3.45 -34.16
CA GLU A 234 -14.96 4.23 -33.33
C GLU A 234 -15.83 3.35 -32.41
N PHE A 235 -16.22 2.16 -32.88
CA PHE A 235 -16.97 1.20 -32.07
C PHE A 235 -16.13 0.65 -30.90
N ILE A 236 -14.89 0.24 -31.18
CA ILE A 236 -13.96 -0.23 -30.15
C ILE A 236 -13.61 0.90 -29.19
N ASP A 237 -13.38 2.11 -29.70
CA ASP A 237 -13.04 3.29 -28.91
C ASP A 237 -14.16 3.67 -27.95
N GLY A 238 -15.42 3.65 -28.40
CA GLY A 238 -16.58 3.88 -27.54
C GLY A 238 -16.63 2.91 -26.36
N LEU A 239 -16.35 1.62 -26.58
CA LEU A 239 -16.31 0.61 -25.52
C LEU A 239 -15.07 0.75 -24.64
N ALA A 240 -13.88 0.88 -25.22
CA ALA A 240 -12.61 0.95 -24.51
C ALA A 240 -12.52 2.19 -23.62
N ASN A 241 -12.92 3.36 -24.13
CA ASN A 241 -12.87 4.63 -23.39
C ASN A 241 -13.85 4.65 -22.21
N SER A 242 -14.92 3.86 -22.27
CA SER A 242 -15.86 3.74 -21.14
C SER A 242 -15.27 2.99 -19.94
N PHE A 243 -14.18 2.22 -20.12
CA PHE A 243 -13.62 1.35 -19.10
C PHE A 243 -13.11 2.11 -17.87
N GLY A 244 -12.25 3.13 -18.04
CA GLY A 244 -11.50 3.72 -16.93
C GLY A 244 -12.39 4.21 -15.79
N GLY A 245 -13.26 5.19 -16.08
CA GLY A 245 -14.19 5.74 -15.11
C GLY A 245 -15.22 4.71 -14.61
N ALA A 246 -15.78 3.88 -15.49
CA ALA A 246 -16.78 2.88 -15.09
C ALA A 246 -16.19 1.80 -14.17
N ALA A 247 -14.96 1.37 -14.41
CA ALA A 247 -14.26 0.38 -13.59
C ALA A 247 -13.90 0.93 -12.21
N LEU A 248 -13.40 2.17 -12.14
CA LEU A 248 -13.11 2.84 -10.87
C LEU A 248 -14.38 3.09 -10.04
N PHE A 249 -15.46 3.51 -10.70
CA PHE A 249 -16.75 3.72 -10.03
C PHE A 249 -17.35 2.40 -9.55
N TYR A 250 -17.31 1.36 -10.39
CA TYR A 250 -17.71 0.00 -10.02
C TYR A 250 -16.89 -0.54 -8.84
N LEU A 251 -15.56 -0.34 -8.87
CA LEU A 251 -14.69 -0.70 -7.76
C LEU A 251 -15.19 -0.05 -6.46
N GLY A 252 -15.48 1.25 -6.46
CA GLY A 252 -16.09 1.97 -5.34
C GLY A 252 -17.40 1.35 -4.82
N LEU A 253 -18.33 1.00 -5.73
CA LEU A 253 -19.58 0.32 -5.38
C LEU A 253 -19.32 -1.01 -4.65
N THR A 254 -18.35 -1.79 -5.13
CA THR A 254 -18.05 -3.12 -4.56
C THR A 254 -17.42 -3.05 -3.17
N MET A 255 -16.85 -1.91 -2.76
CA MET A 255 -16.23 -1.73 -1.44
C MET A 255 -17.25 -1.60 -0.31
N VAL A 256 -18.49 -1.21 -0.63
CA VAL A 256 -19.52 -0.91 0.37
C VAL A 256 -19.79 -2.14 1.25
N GLY A 257 -19.62 -1.99 2.56
CA GLY A 257 -19.92 -3.03 3.55
C GLY A 257 -18.95 -4.20 3.60
N GLN A 258 -17.88 -4.24 2.79
CA GLN A 258 -16.93 -5.38 2.81
C GLN A 258 -16.16 -5.44 4.13
N LEU A 259 -15.72 -4.29 4.66
CA LEU A 259 -15.00 -4.20 5.93
C LEU A 259 -15.86 -4.61 7.14
N ARG A 260 -17.19 -4.70 6.98
CA ARG A 260 -18.08 -5.21 8.04
C ARG A 260 -17.99 -6.73 8.21
N LYS A 261 -17.46 -7.44 7.22
CA LYS A 261 -17.38 -8.90 7.23
C LYS A 261 -16.21 -9.41 8.08
N LEU A 262 -15.20 -8.57 8.32
CA LEU A 262 -13.96 -8.91 9.02
C LEU A 262 -14.16 -9.52 10.42
N THR A 263 -13.49 -10.64 10.66
CA THR A 263 -13.41 -11.39 11.92
C THR A 263 -11.96 -11.45 12.46
N ARG A 264 -11.77 -11.76 13.76
CA ARG A 264 -10.45 -11.73 14.42
C ARG A 264 -9.45 -12.63 13.71
N ASP A 265 -9.90 -13.82 13.33
CA ASP A 265 -9.08 -14.87 12.72
C ASP A 265 -8.61 -14.50 11.31
N THR A 266 -9.33 -13.61 10.62
CA THR A 266 -8.94 -13.09 9.30
C THR A 266 -7.89 -12.00 9.35
N GLY A 267 -7.69 -11.36 10.52
CA GLY A 267 -6.82 -10.20 10.63
C GLY A 267 -5.35 -10.50 10.33
N VAL A 268 -4.84 -11.63 10.81
CA VAL A 268 -3.45 -12.05 10.58
C VAL A 268 -3.20 -12.31 9.09
N ALA A 269 -4.12 -13.03 8.43
CA ALA A 269 -4.02 -13.29 7.00
C ALA A 269 -4.02 -11.99 6.19
N LEU A 270 -4.90 -11.04 6.52
CA LEU A 270 -4.96 -9.74 5.85
C LEU A 270 -3.64 -8.97 5.97
N ILE A 271 -3.04 -8.92 7.15
CA ILE A 271 -1.76 -8.23 7.36
C ILE A 271 -0.68 -8.85 6.49
N LEU A 272 -0.51 -10.17 6.55
CA LEU A 272 0.49 -10.87 5.75
C LEU A 272 0.29 -10.65 4.25
N LEU A 273 -0.95 -10.65 3.78
CA LEU A 273 -1.27 -10.43 2.37
C LEU A 273 -1.05 -8.98 1.94
N ILE A 274 -1.42 -8.00 2.76
CA ILE A 274 -1.16 -6.59 2.49
C ILE A 274 0.35 -6.32 2.47
N THR A 275 1.10 -6.89 3.41
CA THR A 275 2.57 -6.84 3.41
C THR A 275 3.14 -7.50 2.17
N ALA A 276 2.71 -8.71 1.81
CA ALA A 276 3.18 -9.36 0.59
C ALA A 276 2.90 -8.50 -0.67
N LYS A 277 1.72 -7.87 -0.73
CA LYS A 277 1.26 -7.12 -1.90
C LYS A 277 1.86 -5.72 -2.02
N LEU A 278 1.93 -4.96 -0.93
CA LEU A 278 2.32 -3.54 -0.96
C LEU A 278 3.76 -3.29 -0.48
N LEU A 279 4.42 -4.29 0.11
CA LEU A 279 5.83 -4.22 0.53
C LEU A 279 6.72 -5.17 -0.26
N VAL A 280 6.43 -6.47 -0.19
CA VAL A 280 7.31 -7.49 -0.79
C VAL A 280 7.29 -7.40 -2.32
N MET A 281 6.11 -7.30 -2.93
CA MET A 281 5.98 -7.25 -4.39
C MET A 281 6.74 -6.07 -5.05
N PRO A 282 6.60 -4.80 -4.62
CA PRO A 282 7.40 -3.69 -5.17
C PRO A 282 8.91 -3.93 -5.11
N LEU A 283 9.41 -4.41 -3.97
CA LEU A 283 10.84 -4.67 -3.75
C LEU A 283 11.33 -5.78 -4.66
N VAL A 284 10.63 -6.92 -4.69
CA VAL A 284 11.01 -8.05 -5.54
C VAL A 284 10.92 -7.68 -7.03
N CYS A 285 9.93 -6.88 -7.47
CA CYS A 285 9.85 -6.43 -8.85
C CYS A 285 11.07 -5.60 -9.25
N LYS A 286 11.45 -4.64 -8.41
CA LYS A 286 12.63 -3.79 -8.61
C LYS A 286 13.92 -4.61 -8.62
N ASP A 287 14.12 -5.43 -7.59
CA ASP A 287 15.33 -6.24 -7.43
C ASP A 287 15.49 -7.24 -8.59
N MET A 288 14.40 -7.85 -9.07
CA MET A 288 14.48 -8.75 -10.24
C MET A 288 14.86 -8.01 -11.51
N VAL A 289 14.39 -6.78 -11.72
CA VAL A 289 14.85 -5.94 -12.84
C VAL A 289 16.33 -5.63 -12.68
N ASP A 290 16.76 -5.15 -11.51
CA ASP A 290 18.16 -4.81 -11.25
C ASP A 290 19.09 -6.05 -11.42
N ILE A 291 18.67 -7.26 -11.03
CA ILE A 291 19.47 -8.48 -11.16
C ILE A 291 19.56 -8.98 -12.61
N LEU A 292 18.43 -9.07 -13.31
CA LEU A 292 18.37 -9.70 -14.63
C LEU A 292 18.82 -8.76 -15.76
N ASP A 293 18.74 -7.45 -15.54
CA ASP A 293 19.10 -6.43 -16.52
C ASP A 293 20.61 -6.04 -16.46
N VAL A 294 21.31 -6.42 -15.37
CA VAL A 294 22.79 -6.29 -15.25
C VAL A 294 23.54 -7.05 -16.34
N GLY A 295 22.93 -8.08 -16.94
CA GLY A 295 23.54 -8.88 -18.00
C GLY A 295 23.54 -8.24 -19.39
N VAL A 296 22.77 -7.17 -19.65
CA VAL A 296 22.51 -6.71 -21.02
C VAL A 296 23.16 -5.37 -21.37
N ASN A 297 23.24 -4.34 -20.51
CA ASN A 297 23.97 -3.08 -20.81
C ASN A 297 24.10 -2.09 -19.60
N SER A 298 24.91 -2.41 -18.58
CA SER A 298 24.97 -1.73 -17.26
C SER A 298 25.36 -0.22 -17.19
N THR A 299 25.20 0.57 -18.25
CA THR A 299 25.65 1.99 -18.32
C THR A 299 24.61 3.02 -18.77
N SER A 300 23.35 2.67 -19.00
CA SER A 300 22.33 3.62 -19.50
C SER A 300 21.38 4.14 -18.42
N ALA A 301 20.99 5.42 -18.50
CA ALA A 301 19.95 6.04 -17.67
C ALA A 301 18.59 5.32 -17.74
N ASN A 302 18.38 4.50 -18.77
CA ASN A 302 17.17 3.69 -18.96
C ASN A 302 17.02 2.59 -17.90
N HIS A 303 18.12 1.98 -17.43
CA HIS A 303 18.05 0.92 -16.42
C HIS A 303 17.43 1.39 -15.10
N THR A 304 17.88 2.56 -14.62
CA THR A 304 17.34 3.16 -13.38
C THR A 304 15.87 3.53 -13.52
N SER A 305 15.44 4.00 -14.69
CA SER A 305 14.03 4.32 -14.96
C SER A 305 13.15 3.07 -14.96
N LEU A 306 13.64 1.97 -15.56
CA LEU A 306 12.91 0.72 -15.69
C LEU A 306 12.71 0.00 -14.35
N SER A 307 13.72 -0.01 -13.47
CA SER A 307 13.57 -0.59 -12.13
C SER A 307 12.70 0.28 -11.21
N ASN A 308 12.75 1.61 -11.37
CA ASN A 308 11.80 2.52 -10.72
C ASN A 308 10.36 2.28 -11.19
N PHE A 309 10.16 2.01 -12.48
CA PHE A 309 8.86 1.62 -13.03
C PHE A 309 8.39 0.28 -12.45
N ALA A 310 9.24 -0.73 -12.38
CA ALA A 310 8.92 -2.03 -11.76
C ALA A 310 8.50 -1.90 -10.29
N PHE A 311 9.18 -1.04 -9.54
CA PHE A 311 8.81 -0.75 -8.15
C PHE A 311 7.38 -0.20 -8.07
N LEU A 312 7.08 0.86 -8.84
CA LEU A 312 5.75 1.48 -8.86
C LEU A 312 4.67 0.52 -9.32
N TYR A 313 4.97 -0.28 -10.34
CA TYR A 313 4.09 -1.34 -10.83
C TYR A 313 3.73 -2.33 -9.72
N GLY A 314 4.70 -2.73 -8.89
CA GLY A 314 4.46 -3.64 -7.78
C GLY A 314 3.54 -3.07 -6.69
N VAL A 315 3.48 -1.74 -6.53
CA VAL A 315 2.65 -1.04 -5.52
C VAL A 315 1.16 -1.06 -5.88
N PHE A 316 0.80 -1.29 -7.14
CA PHE A 316 -0.61 -1.33 -7.55
C PHE A 316 -1.40 -2.32 -6.70
N PRO A 317 -2.59 -1.94 -6.19
CA PRO A 317 -3.34 -2.76 -5.25
C PRO A 317 -3.92 -4.00 -5.93
N THR A 318 -4.47 -4.93 -5.14
CA THR A 318 -5.07 -6.15 -5.69
C THR A 318 -6.28 -5.84 -6.56
N ALA A 319 -6.40 -6.52 -7.70
CA ALA A 319 -7.53 -6.32 -8.62
C ALA A 319 -8.88 -6.77 -8.03
N PRO A 320 -9.98 -6.07 -8.34
CA PRO A 320 -11.32 -6.54 -7.97
C PRO A 320 -11.71 -7.89 -8.59
N SER A 321 -11.06 -8.31 -9.68
CA SER A 321 -11.25 -9.64 -10.28
C SER A 321 -10.95 -10.78 -9.31
N VAL A 322 -10.04 -10.60 -8.34
CA VAL A 322 -9.71 -11.64 -7.35
C VAL A 322 -10.92 -11.96 -6.46
N ALA A 323 -11.73 -10.95 -6.11
CA ALA A 323 -12.98 -11.17 -5.38
C ALA A 323 -14.03 -11.92 -6.22
N ILE A 324 -14.03 -11.72 -7.55
CA ILE A 324 -14.89 -12.49 -8.46
C ILE A 324 -14.47 -13.97 -8.45
N TYR A 325 -13.17 -14.26 -8.47
CA TYR A 325 -12.68 -15.64 -8.38
C TYR A 325 -13.02 -16.28 -7.03
N ALA A 326 -12.82 -15.56 -5.92
CA ALA A 326 -13.23 -16.01 -4.60
C ALA A 326 -14.74 -16.31 -4.52
N ALA A 327 -15.58 -15.49 -5.18
CA ALA A 327 -17.02 -15.72 -5.27
C ALA A 327 -17.39 -16.94 -6.13
N GLN A 328 -16.71 -17.15 -7.26
CA GLN A 328 -16.94 -18.30 -8.13
C GLN A 328 -16.66 -19.64 -7.42
N TYR A 329 -15.61 -19.68 -6.59
CA TYR A 329 -15.28 -20.84 -5.78
C TYR A 329 -16.01 -20.89 -4.43
N ASN A 330 -16.68 -19.79 -4.04
CA ASN A 330 -17.28 -19.60 -2.71
C ASN A 330 -16.27 -19.86 -1.57
N MET A 331 -15.05 -19.32 -1.70
CA MET A 331 -13.92 -19.56 -0.81
C MET A 331 -13.22 -18.23 -0.45
N GLU A 332 -12.82 -18.07 0.81
CA GLU A 332 -12.03 -16.93 1.33
C GLU A 332 -12.56 -15.52 0.96
N LEU A 333 -13.88 -15.41 0.73
CA LEU A 333 -14.53 -14.17 0.30
C LEU A 333 -14.24 -13.01 1.26
N GLU A 334 -14.35 -13.24 2.56
CA GLU A 334 -14.17 -12.22 3.60
C GLU A 334 -12.78 -11.58 3.56
N VAL A 335 -11.74 -12.40 3.47
CA VAL A 335 -10.34 -11.97 3.43
C VAL A 335 -10.04 -11.26 2.11
N VAL A 336 -10.43 -11.87 0.98
CA VAL A 336 -10.14 -11.32 -0.34
C VAL A 336 -10.84 -9.98 -0.58
N THR A 337 -12.14 -9.85 -0.26
CA THR A 337 -12.86 -8.60 -0.47
C THR A 337 -12.38 -7.49 0.45
N SER A 338 -12.13 -7.81 1.73
CA SER A 338 -11.67 -6.81 2.70
C SER A 338 -10.23 -6.39 2.42
N GLY A 339 -9.36 -7.35 2.09
CA GLY A 339 -7.96 -7.09 1.73
C GLY A 339 -7.84 -6.26 0.46
N MET A 340 -8.70 -6.48 -0.53
CA MET A 340 -8.72 -5.67 -1.75
C MET A 340 -9.04 -4.21 -1.43
N VAL A 341 -10.06 -3.95 -0.59
CA VAL A 341 -10.41 -2.60 -0.14
C VAL A 341 -9.24 -1.94 0.59
N ILE A 342 -8.67 -2.63 1.59
CA ILE A 342 -7.57 -2.07 2.40
C ILE A 342 -6.34 -1.82 1.52
N SER A 343 -5.97 -2.77 0.66
CA SER A 343 -4.83 -2.61 -0.24
C SER A 343 -5.01 -1.44 -1.19
N THR A 344 -6.23 -1.21 -1.69
CA THR A 344 -6.53 -0.07 -2.57
C THR A 344 -6.31 1.26 -1.87
N PHE A 345 -6.88 1.45 -0.68
CA PHE A 345 -6.69 2.70 0.08
C PHE A 345 -5.24 2.91 0.51
N LEU A 346 -4.55 1.84 0.89
CA LEU A 346 -3.17 1.93 1.35
C LEU A 346 -2.16 2.12 0.18
N SER A 347 -2.50 1.66 -1.03
CA SER A 347 -1.65 1.84 -2.21
C SER A 347 -1.51 3.30 -2.64
N ALA A 348 -2.55 4.14 -2.49
CA ALA A 348 -2.52 5.54 -2.92
C ALA A 348 -1.38 6.35 -2.28
N PRO A 349 -1.27 6.41 -0.93
CA PRO A 349 -0.21 7.17 -0.29
C PRO A 349 1.16 6.51 -0.47
N ILE A 350 1.24 5.18 -0.52
CA ILE A 350 2.51 4.47 -0.78
C ILE A 350 3.00 4.86 -2.17
N MET A 351 2.14 4.82 -3.17
CA MET A 351 2.47 5.13 -4.56
C MET A 351 2.81 6.60 -4.78
N TYR A 352 2.01 7.52 -4.21
CA TYR A 352 2.29 8.95 -4.31
C TYR A 352 3.73 9.26 -3.94
N VAL A 353 4.16 8.71 -2.81
CA VAL A 353 5.48 9.07 -2.33
C VAL A 353 6.59 8.15 -2.80
N SER A 354 6.28 6.89 -3.11
CA SER A 354 7.23 6.04 -3.82
C SER A 354 7.66 6.71 -5.12
N ALA A 355 6.72 7.29 -5.87
CA ALA A 355 7.04 8.04 -7.07
C ALA A 355 7.95 9.24 -6.78
N TRP A 356 7.66 10.03 -5.74
CA TRP A 356 8.55 11.10 -5.27
C TRP A 356 9.95 10.58 -4.92
N LEU A 357 10.06 9.53 -4.12
CA LEU A 357 11.34 8.95 -3.69
C LEU A 357 12.15 8.40 -4.86
N LEU A 358 11.50 7.91 -5.91
CA LEU A 358 12.16 7.43 -7.12
C LEU A 358 12.58 8.55 -8.08
N THR A 359 12.06 9.78 -7.93
CA THR A 359 12.53 10.97 -8.67
C THR A 359 13.80 11.62 -8.11
N ILE A 360 14.22 11.19 -6.91
CA ILE A 360 15.37 11.72 -6.15
C ILE A 360 16.78 11.23 -6.59
N PRO A 361 17.03 10.26 -7.51
CA PRO A 361 18.36 9.68 -7.67
C PRO A 361 19.48 10.59 -8.27
N LEU A 362 19.34 11.92 -8.23
CA LEU A 362 20.38 12.89 -8.59
C LEU A 362 20.55 14.03 -7.56
N MET A 363 19.99 13.90 -6.35
CA MET A 363 20.00 14.99 -5.37
C MET A 363 21.09 14.79 -4.31
N ASP A 364 21.92 15.82 -4.18
CA ASP A 364 22.65 16.12 -2.95
C ASP A 364 21.74 15.95 -1.71
N PRO A 365 22.28 15.63 -0.53
CA PRO A 365 21.50 15.39 0.69
C PRO A 365 20.61 16.57 1.12
N THR A 366 20.89 17.79 0.63
CA THR A 366 20.19 19.03 1.00
C THR A 366 18.79 19.16 0.35
N PRO A 367 18.59 19.06 -0.99
CA PRO A 367 17.26 19.13 -1.58
C PRO A 367 16.34 17.94 -1.22
N LEU A 368 16.90 16.77 -0.91
CA LEU A 368 16.13 15.61 -0.43
C LEU A 368 15.35 15.93 0.85
N VAL A 369 16.00 16.60 1.82
CA VAL A 369 15.38 16.98 3.08
C VAL A 369 14.25 17.99 2.86
N THR A 370 14.45 18.95 1.96
CA THR A 370 13.43 19.96 1.62
C THR A 370 12.20 19.32 0.95
N GLU A 371 12.40 18.36 0.04
CA GLU A 371 11.28 17.67 -0.60
C GLU A 371 10.56 16.69 0.35
N LEU A 372 11.29 16.00 1.23
CA LEU A 372 10.69 15.16 2.28
C LEU A 372 9.75 15.99 3.17
N GLN A 373 10.12 17.24 3.46
CA GLN A 373 9.26 18.18 4.19
C GLN A 373 8.03 18.58 3.40
N ASN A 374 8.16 18.89 2.11
CA ASN A 374 7.03 19.21 1.23
C ASN A 374 6.03 18.05 1.16
N VAL A 375 6.52 16.81 1.00
CA VAL A 375 5.67 15.62 0.99
C VAL A 375 5.01 15.39 2.35
N SER A 376 5.77 15.53 3.44
CA SER A 376 5.25 15.41 4.80
C SER A 376 4.15 16.45 5.07
N PHE A 377 4.31 17.66 4.56
CA PHE A 377 3.31 18.74 4.58
C PHE A 377 2.05 18.37 3.79
N ASN A 378 2.19 17.95 2.53
CA ASN A 378 1.05 17.56 1.68
C ASN A 378 0.22 16.44 2.31
N ILE A 379 0.88 15.40 2.83
CA ILE A 379 0.20 14.30 3.53
C ILE A 379 -0.50 14.82 4.79
N SER A 380 0.15 15.69 5.56
CA SER A 380 -0.44 16.26 6.77
C SER A 380 -1.69 17.10 6.49
N VAL A 381 -1.76 17.82 5.37
CA VAL A 381 -2.98 18.56 4.95
C VAL A 381 -4.11 17.58 4.64
N ILE A 382 -3.85 16.54 3.84
CA ILE A 382 -4.87 15.54 3.47
C ILE A 382 -5.36 14.79 4.71
N SER A 383 -4.45 14.34 5.57
CA SER A 383 -4.78 13.66 6.83
C SER A 383 -5.57 14.56 7.78
N LEU A 384 -5.32 15.87 7.80
CA LEU A 384 -6.04 16.81 8.67
C LEU A 384 -7.55 16.85 8.35
N VAL A 385 -7.91 16.89 7.06
CA VAL A 385 -9.31 16.89 6.62
C VAL A 385 -10.03 15.62 7.10
N ALA A 386 -9.38 14.46 6.91
CA ALA A 386 -9.90 13.19 7.39
C ALA A 386 -10.05 13.16 8.91
N LEU A 387 -9.05 13.65 9.65
CA LEU A 387 -9.04 13.65 11.12
C LEU A 387 -10.09 14.58 11.73
N VAL A 388 -10.31 15.77 11.16
CA VAL A 388 -11.38 16.68 11.59
C VAL A 388 -12.73 15.99 11.48
N TRP A 389 -12.96 15.33 10.35
CA TRP A 389 -14.20 14.60 10.11
C TRP A 389 -14.36 13.40 11.05
N THR A 390 -13.32 12.57 11.24
CA THR A 390 -13.41 11.41 12.15
C THR A 390 -13.62 11.80 13.59
N ILE A 391 -12.89 12.80 14.09
CA ILE A 391 -13.06 13.34 15.44
C ILE A 391 -14.48 13.90 15.61
N ALA A 392 -14.99 14.67 14.63
CA ALA A 392 -16.35 15.19 14.67
C ALA A 392 -17.39 14.06 14.76
N VAL A 393 -17.27 13.01 13.94
CA VAL A 393 -18.17 11.84 13.97
C VAL A 393 -18.09 11.11 15.31
N MET A 394 -16.90 10.91 15.86
CA MET A 394 -16.75 10.26 17.18
C MET A 394 -17.37 11.09 18.31
N LEU A 395 -17.20 12.41 18.30
CA LEU A 395 -17.81 13.31 19.27
C LEU A 395 -19.34 13.32 19.14
N LEU A 396 -19.87 13.41 17.91
CA LEU A 396 -21.31 13.38 17.62
C LEU A 396 -21.95 12.04 17.98
N SER A 397 -21.22 10.93 17.84
CA SER A 397 -21.71 9.60 18.19
C SER A 397 -21.94 9.41 19.70
N LYS A 398 -21.37 10.28 20.56
CA LYS A 398 -21.37 10.18 22.03
C LYS A 398 -20.82 8.85 22.59
N LYS A 399 -20.21 7.99 21.76
CA LYS A 399 -19.67 6.69 22.16
C LYS A 399 -18.27 6.76 22.80
N PHE A 400 -17.69 7.96 22.93
CA PHE A 400 -16.34 8.18 23.46
C PHE A 400 -16.13 7.76 24.91
N ASN A 401 -17.21 7.60 25.70
CA ASN A 401 -17.13 7.14 27.08
C ASN A 401 -16.81 5.64 27.22
N ARG A 402 -16.89 4.86 26.13
CA ARG A 402 -16.43 3.46 26.15
C ARG A 402 -14.91 3.40 25.96
N LEU A 403 -14.23 2.58 26.74
CA LEU A 403 -12.76 2.50 26.78
C LEU A 403 -12.09 2.37 25.39
N PRO A 404 -12.53 1.46 24.47
CA PRO A 404 -11.89 1.34 23.15
C PRO A 404 -11.99 2.63 22.33
N HIS A 405 -13.13 3.32 22.41
CA HIS A 405 -13.36 4.58 21.70
C HIS A 405 -12.62 5.75 22.34
N LEU A 406 -12.42 5.73 23.65
CA LEU A 406 -11.61 6.73 24.35
C LEU A 406 -10.15 6.66 23.88
N PHE A 407 -9.59 5.46 23.77
CA PHE A 407 -8.22 5.26 23.28
C PHE A 407 -8.08 5.68 21.82
N ALA A 408 -9.02 5.27 20.97
CA ALA A 408 -9.04 5.67 19.55
C ALA A 408 -9.17 7.20 19.40
N LEU A 409 -10.04 7.87 20.18
CA LEU A 409 -10.18 9.32 20.16
C LEU A 409 -8.86 10.04 20.52
N ASN A 410 -8.16 9.57 21.56
CA ASN A 410 -6.86 10.13 21.94
C ASN A 410 -5.79 9.90 20.87
N LEU A 411 -5.82 8.75 20.19
CA LEU A 411 -4.94 8.48 19.06
C LEU A 411 -5.21 9.45 17.89
N PHE A 412 -6.47 9.72 17.53
CA PHE A 412 -6.77 10.72 16.48
C PHE A 412 -6.43 12.13 16.92
N LEU A 413 -6.60 12.46 18.19
CA LEU A 413 -6.21 13.76 18.70
C LEU A 413 -4.68 13.94 18.64
N ALA A 414 -3.90 12.92 18.99
CA ALA A 414 -2.45 12.92 18.84
C ALA A 414 -2.05 13.06 17.36
N GLN A 415 -2.67 12.31 16.45
CA GLN A 415 -2.40 12.40 15.02
C GLN A 415 -2.80 13.75 14.42
N PHE A 416 -3.90 14.34 14.91
CA PHE A 416 -4.35 15.68 14.54
C PHE A 416 -3.31 16.72 14.93
N LEU A 417 -2.77 16.64 16.15
CA LEU A 417 -1.70 17.51 16.61
C LEU A 417 -0.41 17.32 15.80
N VAL A 418 -0.06 16.09 15.40
CA VAL A 418 1.09 15.85 14.49
C VAL A 418 0.89 16.58 13.16
N CYS A 419 -0.31 16.50 12.57
CA CYS A 419 -0.60 17.15 11.29
C CYS A 419 -0.55 18.68 11.40
N VAL A 420 -1.17 19.25 12.44
CA VAL A 420 -1.10 20.68 12.73
C VAL A 420 0.35 21.13 12.96
N SER A 421 1.12 20.36 13.72
CA SER A 421 2.53 20.68 14.02
C SER A 421 3.41 20.62 12.76
N MET A 422 3.18 19.67 11.85
CA MET A 422 3.91 19.61 10.57
C MET A 422 3.57 20.78 9.65
N ILE A 423 2.32 21.22 9.63
CA ILE A 423 1.90 22.42 8.89
C ILE A 423 2.58 23.65 9.48
N LEU A 424 2.51 23.82 10.80
CA LEU A 424 3.19 24.90 11.52
C LEU A 424 4.70 24.87 11.28
N TRP A 425 5.32 23.69 11.26
CA TRP A 425 6.76 23.54 11.00
C TRP A 425 7.18 24.16 9.66
N ASN A 426 6.40 23.93 8.60
CA ASN A 426 6.69 24.47 7.27
C ASN A 426 6.61 26.02 7.22
N PHE A 427 5.80 26.65 8.07
CA PHE A 427 5.63 28.11 8.11
C PHE A 427 6.52 28.81 9.14
N LEU A 428 6.67 28.24 10.35
CA LEU A 428 7.36 28.87 11.48
C LEU A 428 8.86 28.62 11.51
N VAL A 429 9.36 27.49 10.99
CA VAL A 429 10.79 27.16 11.05
C VAL A 429 11.58 27.81 9.91
N LYS A 430 10.93 28.13 8.78
CA LYS A 430 11.54 28.91 7.69
C LYS A 430 11.79 30.38 8.07
N GLN A 431 11.20 30.87 9.16
CA GLN A 431 11.51 32.18 9.74
C GLN A 431 12.63 32.02 10.78
N GLU A 432 13.83 32.51 10.47
CA GLU A 432 15.03 32.37 11.32
C GLU A 432 14.87 33.04 12.71
N ASP A 433 14.01 34.06 12.84
CA ASP A 433 13.95 34.92 14.03
C ASP A 433 13.09 34.38 15.20
N ASN A 434 12.34 33.28 15.03
CA ASN A 434 11.35 32.82 16.01
C ASN A 434 11.77 31.56 16.78
N LEU A 435 12.80 31.66 17.63
CA LEU A 435 13.29 30.54 18.48
C LEU A 435 12.16 29.90 19.32
N LEU A 436 11.30 30.72 19.92
CA LEU A 436 10.18 30.25 20.75
C LEU A 436 9.14 29.48 19.91
N GLY A 437 8.89 29.94 18.67
CA GLY A 437 8.02 29.25 17.72
C GLY A 437 8.59 27.90 17.29
N GLN A 438 9.90 27.81 17.05
CA GLN A 438 10.59 26.57 16.69
C GLN A 438 10.54 25.55 17.83
N VAL A 439 10.84 25.97 19.07
CA VAL A 439 10.78 25.09 20.26
C VAL A 439 9.37 24.60 20.54
N LEU A 440 8.36 25.49 20.47
CA LEU A 440 6.96 25.10 20.67
C LEU A 440 6.48 24.12 19.60
N THR A 441 6.78 24.41 18.32
CA THR A 441 6.38 23.54 17.21
C THR A 441 7.08 22.19 17.28
N PHE A 442 8.37 22.15 17.63
CA PHE A 442 9.10 20.91 17.86
C PHE A 442 8.49 20.09 19.01
N THR A 443 8.19 20.75 20.13
CA THR A 443 7.61 20.12 21.32
C THR A 443 6.25 19.51 21.00
N LEU A 444 5.41 20.26 20.29
CA LEU A 444 4.09 19.79 19.88
C LEU A 444 4.21 18.63 18.89
N LEU A 445 5.12 18.72 17.91
CA LEU A 445 5.33 17.69 16.89
C LEU A 445 5.80 16.36 17.49
N TYR A 446 6.90 16.36 18.25
CA TYR A 446 7.46 15.13 18.80
C TYR A 446 6.71 14.64 20.03
N GLY A 447 6.12 15.53 20.82
CA GLY A 447 5.25 15.15 21.94
C GLY A 447 4.00 14.42 21.46
N SER A 448 3.35 14.93 20.41
CA SER A 448 2.21 14.27 19.78
C SER A 448 2.62 13.00 19.03
N LEU A 449 3.74 12.99 18.30
CA LEU A 449 4.23 11.79 17.60
C LEU A 449 4.53 10.65 18.57
N TYR A 450 5.25 10.89 19.67
CA TYR A 450 5.49 9.87 20.69
C TYR A 450 4.21 9.42 21.37
N SER A 451 3.25 10.33 21.56
CA SER A 451 1.92 9.97 22.06
C SER A 451 1.19 9.00 21.13
N THR A 452 1.30 9.16 19.80
CA THR A 452 0.70 8.19 18.85
C THR A 452 1.28 6.78 19.03
N TYR A 453 2.57 6.64 19.31
CA TYR A 453 3.21 5.34 19.56
C TYR A 453 2.69 4.68 20.84
N ILE A 454 2.58 5.45 21.92
CA ILE A 454 2.09 4.94 23.21
C ILE A 454 0.60 4.59 23.15
N TRP A 455 -0.22 5.42 22.51
CA TRP A 455 -1.65 5.13 22.35
C TRP A 455 -1.88 3.89 21.47
N THR A 456 -1.10 3.75 20.40
CA THR A 456 -1.15 2.56 19.53
C THR A 456 -0.85 1.28 20.31
N GLY A 457 0.24 1.27 21.10
CA GLY A 457 0.59 0.11 21.93
C GLY A 457 -0.54 -0.24 22.91
N LYS A 458 -1.17 0.75 23.56
CA LYS A 458 -2.25 0.50 24.53
C LYS A 458 -3.58 0.06 23.92
N CYS A 459 -3.90 0.49 22.70
CA CYS A 459 -5.10 0.04 22.00
C CYS A 459 -5.11 -1.48 21.72
N VAL A 460 -3.94 -2.14 21.75
CA VAL A 460 -3.79 -3.58 21.52
C VAL A 460 -4.14 -4.40 22.77
N TYR A 461 -3.90 -3.85 23.97
CA TYR A 461 -4.02 -4.55 25.25
C TYR A 461 -5.27 -4.17 26.06
N VAL A 462 -6.36 -3.76 25.37
CA VAL A 462 -7.59 -3.25 26.01
C VAL A 462 -8.19 -4.23 27.04
N TYR A 463 -8.01 -5.54 26.86
CA TYR A 463 -8.57 -6.56 27.74
C TYR A 463 -7.81 -6.74 29.07
N ASP A 464 -6.47 -6.70 29.07
CA ASP A 464 -5.67 -6.83 30.30
C ASP A 464 -5.59 -5.51 31.09
N LEU A 465 -5.82 -4.36 30.44
CA LEU A 465 -5.70 -3.03 31.05
C LEU A 465 -6.96 -2.52 31.75
N LEU A 466 -8.08 -3.27 31.73
CA LEU A 466 -9.37 -2.91 32.35
C LEU A 466 -9.29 -2.70 33.89
N ARG A 467 -8.17 -3.05 34.53
CA ARG A 467 -7.96 -2.90 35.99
C ARG A 467 -7.48 -1.51 36.44
N LEU A 468 -7.08 -0.63 35.53
CA LEU A 468 -6.49 0.69 35.84
C LEU A 468 -7.48 1.84 35.61
N ARG A 469 -7.39 2.90 36.42
CA ARG A 469 -8.27 4.09 36.31
C ARG A 469 -7.99 4.86 35.00
N PRO A 470 -9.03 5.33 34.26
CA PRO A 470 -8.89 6.10 33.02
C PRO A 470 -7.92 7.29 33.09
N GLY A 471 -7.86 8.00 34.22
CA GLY A 471 -6.98 9.16 34.41
C GLY A 471 -5.48 8.81 34.36
N VAL A 472 -5.08 7.63 34.83
CA VAL A 472 -3.67 7.18 34.78
C VAL A 472 -3.24 6.95 33.34
N PHE A 473 -4.15 6.46 32.49
CA PHE A 473 -3.86 6.28 31.07
C PHE A 473 -3.65 7.59 30.33
N MET A 474 -4.43 8.62 30.65
CA MET A 474 -4.27 9.95 30.08
C MET A 474 -2.89 10.54 30.44
N ILE A 475 -2.48 10.41 31.70
CA ILE A 475 -1.17 10.86 32.18
C ILE A 475 -0.04 10.09 31.51
N LEU A 476 -0.17 8.77 31.35
CA LEU A 476 0.87 7.97 30.69
C LEU A 476 0.90 8.20 29.17
N GLY A 477 -0.25 8.40 28.53
CA GLY A 477 -0.36 8.56 27.08
C GLY A 477 0.08 9.93 26.57
N TRP A 478 -0.09 10.99 27.37
CA TRP A 478 0.32 12.35 27.02
C TRP A 478 1.51 12.86 27.84
N GLY A 479 1.57 12.55 29.14
CA GLY A 479 2.62 13.05 30.03
C GLY A 479 4.01 12.47 29.71
N VAL A 480 4.14 11.14 29.58
CA VAL A 480 5.44 10.49 29.29
C VAL A 480 6.06 11.00 27.97
N PRO A 481 5.32 11.07 26.84
CA PRO A 481 5.83 11.66 25.60
C PRO A 481 6.40 13.07 25.76
N PHE A 482 5.65 13.97 26.38
CA PHE A 482 6.05 15.37 26.53
C PHE A 482 7.18 15.54 27.53
N LEU A 483 7.29 14.68 28.55
CA LEU A 483 8.43 14.64 29.47
C LEU A 483 9.71 14.19 28.76
N ILE A 484 9.63 13.16 27.89
CA ILE A 484 10.77 12.70 27.09
C ILE A 484 11.27 13.82 26.17
N VAL A 485 10.35 14.54 25.53
CA VAL A 485 10.70 15.69 24.68
C VAL A 485 11.27 16.83 25.52
N GLY A 486 10.71 17.12 26.69
CA GLY A 486 11.27 18.12 27.63
C GLY A 486 12.71 17.79 28.05
N GLY A 487 12.99 16.51 28.34
CA GLY A 487 14.36 16.05 28.60
C GLY A 487 15.29 16.24 27.40
N LEU A 488 14.81 15.99 26.18
CA LEU A 488 15.56 16.23 24.95
C LEU A 488 15.86 17.72 24.74
N LEU A 489 14.91 18.61 25.04
CA LEU A 489 15.11 20.07 24.94
C LEU A 489 16.15 20.57 25.95
N MET A 490 16.22 19.99 27.14
CA MET A 490 17.17 20.40 28.19
C MET A 490 18.58 19.82 28.00
N ALA A 491 18.69 18.58 27.51
CA ALA A 491 19.97 17.85 27.43
C ALA A 491 20.53 17.72 26.00
N GLY A 492 19.73 18.03 24.98
CA GLY A 492 20.11 17.87 23.58
C GLY A 492 20.88 19.07 23.05
N GLU A 493 21.97 18.80 22.34
CA GLU A 493 22.65 19.81 21.52
C GLU A 493 21.88 20.02 20.22
N ARG A 494 21.45 21.26 19.98
CA ARG A 494 20.72 21.64 18.78
C ARG A 494 21.69 21.71 17.59
N MET A 495 21.37 20.99 16.51
CA MET A 495 22.08 21.13 15.25
C MET A 495 21.54 22.35 14.50
N THR A 496 22.38 23.37 14.26
CA THR A 496 21.99 24.63 13.61
C THR A 496 21.89 24.51 12.09
N ASP A 497 22.57 23.53 11.50
CA ASP A 497 22.71 23.39 10.05
C ASP A 497 21.67 22.44 9.43
N THR A 498 20.73 21.91 10.22
CA THR A 498 19.73 20.93 9.77
C THR A 498 18.33 21.53 9.74
N ILE A 499 17.74 21.57 8.55
CA ILE A 499 16.34 21.98 8.35
C ILE A 499 15.38 20.85 8.74
N ASP A 500 15.84 19.59 8.76
CA ASP A 500 15.02 18.42 9.06
C ASP A 500 14.54 18.38 10.52
N SER A 501 13.23 18.21 10.70
CA SER A 501 12.65 18.04 12.02
C SER A 501 13.09 16.72 12.66
N ALA A 502 13.43 15.68 11.88
CA ALA A 502 13.86 14.36 12.37
C ALA A 502 15.25 14.35 13.01
N PHE A 503 16.10 15.33 12.67
CA PHE A 503 17.49 15.39 13.12
C PHE A 503 17.82 16.68 13.88
N PHE A 504 16.81 17.43 14.31
CA PHE A 504 16.98 18.70 15.01
C PHE A 504 17.85 18.59 16.29
N TYR A 505 17.77 17.45 16.98
CA TYR A 505 18.62 17.08 18.13
C TYR A 505 19.49 15.81 17.87
N GLY A 506 19.70 15.45 16.60
CA GLY A 506 20.59 14.36 16.19
C GLY A 506 20.31 13.00 16.86
N ARG A 507 21.39 12.32 17.32
CA ARG A 507 21.31 10.94 17.84
C ARG A 507 20.46 10.78 19.11
N ALA A 508 20.32 11.85 19.90
CA ALA A 508 19.50 11.82 21.12
C ALA A 508 18.00 11.67 20.77
N GLN A 509 17.57 12.32 19.70
CA GLN A 509 16.22 12.23 19.17
C GLN A 509 15.90 10.82 18.64
N VAL A 510 16.82 10.22 17.90
CA VAL A 510 16.68 8.85 17.35
C VAL A 510 16.52 7.81 18.48
N ARG A 511 17.29 7.93 19.58
CA ARG A 511 17.13 7.06 20.76
C ARG A 511 15.75 7.18 21.41
N ASN A 512 15.21 8.38 21.49
CA ASN A 512 13.87 8.61 22.05
C ASN A 512 12.77 8.02 21.16
N ILE A 513 12.89 8.16 19.83
CA ILE A 513 11.99 7.50 18.87
C ILE A 513 12.03 5.97 19.06
N PHE A 514 13.23 5.38 19.19
CA PHE A 514 13.40 3.96 19.44
C PHE A 514 12.74 3.52 20.75
N PHE A 515 12.98 4.22 21.85
CA PHE A 515 12.42 3.88 23.16
C PHE A 515 10.89 3.95 23.21
N CYS A 516 10.30 5.01 22.63
CA CYS A 516 8.84 5.15 22.55
C CYS A 516 8.21 4.10 21.62
N SER A 517 8.85 3.76 20.50
CA SER A 517 8.37 2.73 19.58
C SER A 517 8.48 1.33 20.20
N HIS A 518 9.57 1.05 20.92
CA HIS A 518 9.81 -0.23 21.58
C HIS A 518 8.92 -0.44 22.81
N SER A 519 8.65 0.61 23.60
CA SER A 519 7.68 0.55 24.71
C SER A 519 6.25 0.22 24.23
N GLY A 520 5.93 0.54 22.98
CA GLY A 520 4.69 0.11 22.33
C GLY A 520 4.69 -1.35 21.87
N ALA A 521 5.87 -1.98 21.69
CA ALA A 521 6.05 -3.33 21.12
C ALA A 521 6.43 -4.43 22.15
N LEU A 522 7.09 -4.09 23.26
CA LEU A 522 7.75 -5.03 24.18
C LEU A 522 6.83 -5.86 25.09
N TYR A 523 5.54 -5.54 25.19
CA TYR A 523 4.63 -6.25 26.11
C TYR A 523 4.07 -7.57 25.54
N ASP A 524 4.64 -8.08 24.44
CA ASP A 524 4.23 -9.33 23.78
C ASP A 524 4.95 -10.58 24.34
N GLY A 525 6.09 -10.40 25.03
CA GLY A 525 6.99 -11.51 25.40
C GLY A 525 6.58 -12.38 26.59
N GLN A 526 5.48 -12.08 27.30
CA GLN A 526 5.17 -12.73 28.59
C GLN A 526 3.89 -13.60 28.65
N GLN A 527 3.18 -13.80 27.54
CA GLN A 527 1.87 -14.51 27.60
C GLN A 527 1.82 -15.87 26.88
N GLN A 528 2.85 -16.28 26.14
CA GLN A 528 2.88 -17.63 25.54
C GLN A 528 3.14 -18.76 26.53
N SER A 529 3.46 -18.46 27.80
CA SER A 529 3.78 -19.45 28.83
C SER A 529 2.73 -19.60 29.94
N ALA A 530 1.60 -18.87 29.89
CA ALA A 530 0.63 -18.84 31.00
C ALA A 530 -0.82 -19.21 30.61
N SER A 531 -1.05 -19.90 29.49
CA SER A 531 -2.40 -20.35 29.07
C SER A 531 -2.66 -21.83 29.38
N SER A 532 -2.26 -22.30 30.56
CA SER A 532 -2.59 -23.63 31.05
C SER A 532 -2.96 -23.58 32.53
N MET A 533 -4.12 -22.99 32.83
CA MET A 533 -4.85 -23.29 34.06
C MET A 533 -6.34 -23.07 33.81
N GLU A 534 -7.07 -24.19 33.74
CA GLU A 534 -8.52 -24.23 33.58
C GLU A 534 -9.23 -23.58 34.79
N GLN A 535 -10.23 -22.74 34.52
CA GLN A 535 -11.29 -22.43 35.48
C GLN A 535 -12.67 -22.53 34.78
N PRO A 536 -13.72 -22.93 35.51
CA PRO A 536 -14.91 -23.55 34.94
C PRO A 536 -15.94 -22.55 34.39
N LEU A 537 -16.71 -23.02 33.40
CA LEU A 537 -17.77 -22.32 32.68
C LEU A 537 -18.87 -21.76 33.60
N ASP A 538 -19.09 -20.45 33.54
CA ASP A 538 -20.41 -19.84 33.68
C ASP A 538 -20.80 -19.23 32.32
N LEU A 539 -21.78 -19.84 31.65
CA LEU A 539 -22.30 -19.38 30.35
C LEU A 539 -23.31 -18.23 30.54
N PRO A 540 -23.09 -17.04 29.96
CA PRO A 540 -24.13 -16.02 29.86
C PRO A 540 -25.15 -16.37 28.74
N PRO A 541 -26.37 -15.81 28.80
CA PRO A 541 -27.47 -16.22 27.91
C PRO A 541 -27.24 -15.81 26.44
N PRO A 542 -27.73 -16.59 25.46
CA PRO A 542 -27.45 -16.37 24.05
C PRO A 542 -28.28 -15.20 23.50
N GLY A 543 -27.63 -14.15 23.01
CA GLY A 543 -28.32 -13.15 22.19
C GLY A 543 -27.68 -11.77 22.00
N LEU A 544 -26.64 -11.39 22.76
CA LEU A 544 -26.14 -9.99 22.76
C LEU A 544 -24.67 -9.78 22.37
N GLU A 545 -23.85 -10.84 22.20
CA GLU A 545 -22.39 -10.68 22.03
C GLU A 545 -21.91 -10.44 20.59
N ALA A 546 -22.65 -10.88 19.57
CA ALA A 546 -22.15 -10.90 18.18
C ALA A 546 -21.90 -9.51 17.54
N HIS A 547 -22.41 -8.42 18.12
CA HIS A 547 -22.24 -7.07 17.57
C HIS A 547 -21.03 -6.32 18.15
N ASP A 548 -20.61 -6.62 19.39
CA ASP A 548 -19.41 -6.01 20.01
C ASP A 548 -18.13 -6.67 19.48
N ASP A 549 -18.13 -7.98 19.19
CA ASP A 549 -16.97 -8.69 18.64
C ASP A 549 -16.52 -8.16 17.28
N LYS A 550 -17.47 -7.91 16.36
CA LYS A 550 -17.16 -7.36 15.04
C LYS A 550 -16.57 -5.96 15.11
N GLN A 551 -16.97 -5.17 16.10
CA GLN A 551 -16.45 -3.83 16.30
C GLN A 551 -15.03 -3.89 16.89
N THR A 552 -14.79 -4.78 17.85
CA THR A 552 -13.47 -5.04 18.44
C THR A 552 -12.47 -5.53 17.40
N VAL A 553 -12.85 -6.44 16.51
CA VAL A 553 -11.98 -6.93 15.42
C VAL A 553 -11.50 -5.80 14.50
N ARG A 554 -12.38 -4.85 14.14
CA ARG A 554 -12.00 -3.71 13.30
C ARG A 554 -10.96 -2.83 14.00
N HIS A 555 -11.11 -2.62 15.31
CA HIS A 555 -10.13 -1.89 16.09
C HIS A 555 -8.81 -2.67 16.19
N VAL A 556 -8.85 -4.00 16.34
CA VAL A 556 -7.66 -4.88 16.38
C VAL A 556 -6.91 -4.89 15.06
N LEU A 557 -7.59 -5.00 13.92
CA LEU A 557 -6.96 -4.92 12.59
C LEU A 557 -6.29 -3.54 12.38
N LEU A 558 -6.96 -2.48 12.82
CA LEU A 558 -6.42 -1.13 12.74
C LEU A 558 -5.18 -0.95 13.62
N CYS A 559 -5.24 -1.49 14.84
CA CYS A 559 -4.10 -1.52 15.75
C CYS A 559 -2.95 -2.34 15.16
N LEU A 560 -3.24 -3.45 14.49
CA LEU A 560 -2.22 -4.25 13.82
C LEU A 560 -1.59 -3.53 12.62
N LEU A 561 -2.36 -2.79 11.81
CA LEU A 561 -1.81 -1.93 10.75
C LEU A 561 -0.91 -0.82 11.33
N LEU A 562 -1.29 -0.25 12.47
CA LEU A 562 -0.47 0.71 13.20
C LEU A 562 0.76 0.04 13.84
N ILE A 563 0.67 -1.22 14.30
CA ILE A 563 1.79 -2.03 14.80
C ILE A 563 2.78 -2.35 13.68
N VAL A 564 2.31 -2.70 12.48
CA VAL A 564 3.19 -2.90 11.31
C VAL A 564 3.97 -1.61 11.03
N SER A 565 3.31 -0.46 11.20
CA SER A 565 4.00 0.83 11.08
C SER A 565 4.99 1.11 12.22
N LEU A 566 4.70 0.67 13.44
CA LEU A 566 5.62 0.76 14.58
C LEU A 566 6.84 -0.16 14.40
N LEU A 567 6.62 -1.38 13.89
CA LEU A 567 7.68 -2.34 13.57
C LEU A 567 8.57 -1.83 12.46
N ALA A 568 8.01 -1.22 11.41
CA ALA A 568 8.76 -0.58 10.35
C ALA A 568 9.62 0.61 10.91
N ASN A 569 9.07 1.36 11.86
CA ASN A 569 9.79 2.45 12.54
C ASN A 569 10.92 1.90 13.42
N LEU A 570 10.64 0.83 14.16
CA LEU A 570 11.62 0.12 14.97
C LEU A 570 12.76 -0.42 14.12
N SER A 571 12.46 -1.02 12.96
CA SER A 571 13.49 -1.48 12.01
C SER A 571 14.30 -0.33 11.42
N SER A 572 13.69 0.83 11.18
CA SER A 572 14.40 2.05 10.74
C SER A 572 15.36 2.54 11.83
N CYS A 573 14.90 2.58 13.09
CA CYS A 573 15.74 2.95 14.23
C CYS A 573 16.87 1.95 14.49
N LEU A 574 16.59 0.64 14.38
CA LEU A 574 17.61 -0.42 14.50
C LEU A 574 18.68 -0.27 13.42
N TRP A 575 18.27 -0.02 12.17
CA TRP A 575 19.22 0.22 11.08
C TRP A 575 20.20 1.35 11.41
N TRP A 576 19.72 2.45 11.98
CA TRP A 576 20.55 3.59 12.36
C TRP A 576 21.43 3.35 13.60
N LEU A 577 21.02 2.45 14.49
CA LEU A 577 21.85 2.02 15.61
C LEU A 577 23.08 1.25 15.14
N PHE A 578 22.95 0.49 14.05
CA PHE A 578 23.98 -0.41 13.52
C PHE A 578 24.74 0.12 12.31
N ASN A 579 24.20 1.09 11.56
CA ASN A 579 24.81 1.63 10.34
C ASN A 579 25.07 3.14 10.46
N ARG A 580 26.20 3.61 9.91
CA ARG A 580 26.61 5.03 9.93
C ARG A 580 26.01 5.86 8.79
N ASP A 581 25.65 5.24 7.67
CA ASP A 581 25.11 5.93 6.50
C ASP A 581 23.63 5.57 6.26
N PRO A 582 22.79 6.56 5.92
CA PRO A 582 21.42 6.30 5.47
C PRO A 582 21.48 5.66 4.08
N GLY A 583 21.54 4.32 4.04
CA GLY A 583 21.37 3.58 2.79
C GLY A 583 19.98 3.80 2.19
N ARG A 584 19.83 3.57 0.88
CA ARG A 584 18.54 3.67 0.16
C ARG A 584 17.40 2.92 0.85
N LEU A 585 17.70 1.74 1.39
CA LEU A 585 16.77 0.90 2.16
C LEU A 585 16.23 1.61 3.42
N TYR A 586 17.06 2.37 4.13
CA TYR A 586 16.65 3.13 5.32
C TYR A 586 15.67 4.25 4.97
N LEU A 587 15.95 4.98 3.88
CA LEU A 587 15.03 6.01 3.37
C LEU A 587 13.70 5.38 2.97
N GLU A 588 13.71 4.26 2.25
CA GLU A 588 12.51 3.52 1.87
C GLU A 588 11.68 3.04 3.08
N LEU A 589 12.33 2.56 4.15
CA LEU A 589 11.68 2.12 5.40
C LEU A 589 11.13 3.27 6.24
N GLN A 590 11.92 4.32 6.49
CA GLN A 590 11.47 5.50 7.25
C GLN A 590 10.30 6.20 6.53
N PHE A 591 10.34 6.16 5.20
CA PHE A 591 9.31 6.64 4.33
C PHE A 591 8.00 5.82 4.45
N PHE A 592 8.12 4.49 4.43
CA PHE A 592 6.99 3.56 4.60
C PHE A 592 6.23 3.80 5.91
N CYS A 593 6.97 4.10 6.99
CA CYS A 593 6.40 4.40 8.30
C CYS A 593 5.60 5.69 8.32
N ALA A 594 6.13 6.74 7.68
CA ALA A 594 5.48 8.04 7.63
C ALA A 594 4.12 7.97 6.92
N VAL A 595 4.02 7.14 5.87
CA VAL A 595 2.75 6.90 5.15
C VAL A 595 1.77 6.07 5.95
N LEU A 596 2.20 4.94 6.50
CA LEU A 596 1.31 4.05 7.24
C LEU A 596 0.72 4.74 8.48
N ILE A 597 1.53 5.49 9.25
CA ILE A 597 1.07 6.24 10.43
C ILE A 597 0.04 7.30 10.04
N LYS A 598 0.31 8.08 8.98
CA LYS A 598 -0.53 9.22 8.63
C LYS A 598 -1.81 8.85 7.89
N THR A 599 -1.88 7.67 7.26
CA THR A 599 -3.03 7.25 6.44
C THR A 599 -3.93 6.20 7.09
N SER A 600 -3.44 5.51 8.14
CA SER A 600 -4.23 4.58 8.96
C SER A 600 -5.54 5.17 9.52
N PRO A 601 -5.61 6.43 9.99
CA PRO A 601 -6.87 7.03 10.48
C PRO A 601 -7.93 7.23 9.39
N THR A 602 -7.51 7.44 8.13
CA THR A 602 -8.42 7.61 6.99
C THR A 602 -9.06 6.28 6.62
N ALA A 603 -8.28 5.20 6.62
CA ALA A 603 -8.78 3.83 6.46
C ALA A 603 -9.74 3.43 7.61
N MET A 604 -9.51 3.96 8.82
CA MET A 604 -10.42 3.75 9.93
C MET A 604 -11.82 4.34 9.69
N TYR A 605 -11.93 5.53 9.08
CA TYR A 605 -13.23 6.14 8.83
C TYR A 605 -14.11 5.29 7.90
N LEU A 606 -13.52 4.74 6.83
CA LEU A 606 -14.23 3.87 5.89
C LEU A 606 -14.56 2.50 6.50
N ALA A 607 -13.83 2.07 7.53
CA ALA A 607 -14.07 0.84 8.26
C ALA A 607 -15.18 0.96 9.31
N LEU A 608 -15.48 2.16 9.82
CA LEU A 608 -16.55 2.44 10.79
C LEU A 608 -17.87 2.73 10.09
#